data_AF-A0A076EMB3-F1
#
_entry.id   AF-A0A076EMB3-F1
#
_cell.length_a   1.000
_cell.length_b   1.000
_cell.length_c   1.000
_cell.angle_alpha   90.00
_cell.angle_beta   90.00
_cell.angle_gamma   90.00
#
_symmetry.space_group_name_H-M   'P 1'
#
loop_
_entity.id
_entity.type
_entity.pdbx_description
1 polymer ?
#
loop_
_entity_poly.entity_id
_entity_poly.type
_entity_poly.pdbx_seq_one_letter_code
_entity_poly.pdbx_strand_id
1 'polypeptide(L)'
;MAGKVVAAVLVLLLWSGGASLASAQPAPTTQCAWQFMSDSTVLDVAFPDANATYWVLPYALGPGDTIELSGTYPAARYFSLNTYGTNFDTVDTLRDNQIGPDPGSGNPFADAAAGSLPSAQKRWHATVVTGPADHSRNQIQAMPTGANAQSVPVGFLIIRVYVPDDPASPTGGVPLPDVTLTSGGRTSPVPTCGSAFDPSAYDDGPLGQVAEAGFDQVIAGAASGAFPGNVPEATFVNPASTSGLFPNGDNKYVGAGLTYQPGRIVVVQGRAPTFPDTRAGQPVTAPGRQVRYWSMCQNDQVTPYPVVACAADFQTRTDGDGNYTYVVAAPQDVPARAASDPTVTVIPWGSTDVAKKVLFLRYMLPSDAFYPQSVQASQSNHTDPATTMGPYYPRSAYCDTATFESGGAAACL
;
A
#
# COMPACT_ATOMS: atom_id res chain seq x y z
N MET A 1 -11.87 12.53 -7.04
CA MET A 1 -11.65 12.91 -5.62
C MET A 1 -10.22 12.66 -5.20
N ALA A 2 -9.63 11.50 -5.52
CA ALA A 2 -8.21 11.24 -5.28
C ALA A 2 -7.23 12.28 -5.81
N GLY A 3 -7.34 12.62 -7.11
CA GLY A 3 -6.44 13.56 -7.75
C GLY A 3 -6.51 14.97 -7.18
N LYS A 4 -7.71 15.42 -6.79
CA LYS A 4 -7.96 16.75 -6.16
C LYS A 4 -7.12 16.99 -4.92
N VAL A 5 -7.03 15.98 -4.08
CA VAL A 5 -6.40 16.09 -2.76
C VAL A 5 -4.89 16.21 -2.91
N VAL A 6 -4.27 15.36 -3.72
CA VAL A 6 -2.80 15.39 -3.92
C VAL A 6 -2.39 16.61 -4.74
N ALA A 7 -3.24 17.06 -5.66
CA ALA A 7 -3.10 18.32 -6.35
C ALA A 7 -3.13 19.53 -5.41
N ALA A 8 -4.10 19.57 -4.50
CA ALA A 8 -4.17 20.61 -3.47
C ALA A 8 -2.90 20.62 -2.62
N VAL A 9 -2.34 19.45 -2.27
CA VAL A 9 -1.06 19.33 -1.58
C VAL A 9 0.09 19.94 -2.36
N LEU A 10 0.24 19.58 -3.65
CA LEU A 10 1.30 20.12 -4.50
C LEU A 10 1.18 21.63 -4.67
N VAL A 11 -0.02 22.16 -4.87
CA VAL A 11 -0.26 23.61 -5.00
C VAL A 11 0.07 24.33 -3.70
N LEU A 12 -0.39 23.83 -2.55
CA LEU A 12 -0.14 24.43 -1.24
C LEU A 12 1.35 24.46 -0.89
N LEU A 13 2.12 23.44 -1.26
CA LEU A 13 3.57 23.38 -1.01
C LEU A 13 4.36 24.29 -1.95
N LEU A 14 3.97 24.39 -3.22
CA LEU A 14 4.65 25.25 -4.21
C LEU A 14 4.39 26.75 -3.98
N TRP A 15 3.28 27.12 -3.33
CA TRP A 15 2.93 28.52 -3.05
C TRP A 15 3.59 29.11 -1.80
N SER A 16 4.40 28.33 -1.08
CA SER A 16 5.22 28.84 0.03
C SER A 16 6.47 29.60 -0.43
N GLY A 17 6.75 29.65 -1.74
CA GLY A 17 7.89 30.34 -2.33
C GLY A 17 7.53 31.58 -3.15
N GLY A 18 7.57 32.76 -2.51
CA GLY A 18 7.92 34.03 -3.17
C GLY A 18 6.78 34.92 -3.67
N ALA A 19 6.35 35.87 -2.81
CA ALA A 19 6.06 37.26 -3.20
C ALA A 19 6.03 38.16 -1.95
N SER A 20 6.78 39.26 -1.99
CA SER A 20 6.80 40.27 -0.91
C SER A 20 5.56 41.17 -0.94
N LEU A 21 4.97 41.34 0.26
CA LEU A 21 4.22 42.49 0.79
C LEU A 21 3.11 43.12 -0.08
N ALA A 22 1.93 42.50 -0.04
CA ALA A 22 0.68 43.21 0.15
C ALA A 22 -0.16 42.40 1.14
N SER A 23 -0.90 43.07 2.03
CA SER A 23 -1.69 42.47 3.11
C SER A 23 -2.70 41.46 2.58
N ALA A 24 -2.26 40.23 2.40
CA ALA A 24 -3.11 39.08 2.16
C ALA A 24 -3.51 38.52 3.53
N GLN A 25 -4.80 38.25 3.67
CA GLN A 25 -5.33 37.44 4.76
C GLN A 25 -4.46 36.18 4.93
N PRO A 26 -4.27 35.68 6.18
CA PRO A 26 -3.45 34.50 6.40
C PRO A 26 -3.94 33.37 5.49
N ALA A 27 -3.01 32.85 4.67
CA ALA A 27 -3.27 31.65 3.88
C ALA A 27 -3.79 30.54 4.82
N PRO A 28 -4.79 29.75 4.40
CA PRO A 28 -5.32 28.68 5.23
C PRO A 28 -4.16 27.77 5.65
N THR A 29 -3.99 27.62 6.96
CA THR A 29 -2.89 26.90 7.56
C THR A 29 -2.99 25.41 7.24
N THR A 30 -2.05 24.92 6.43
CA THR A 30 -1.58 23.54 6.29
C THR A 30 -0.99 22.95 7.58
N GLN A 31 -1.42 23.37 8.77
CA GLN A 31 -0.61 23.24 9.99
C GLN A 31 -1.01 22.08 10.89
N CYS A 32 -1.31 20.91 10.34
CA CYS A 32 -1.42 19.71 11.15
C CYS A 32 -0.84 18.46 10.46
N ALA A 33 -0.29 17.56 11.26
CA ALA A 33 0.30 16.32 10.80
C ALA A 33 -0.76 15.29 10.43
N TRP A 34 -0.42 14.41 9.49
CA TRP A 34 -1.27 13.32 9.01
C TRP A 34 -2.59 13.79 8.38
N GLN A 35 -2.52 14.93 7.68
CA GLN A 35 -3.67 15.61 7.11
C GLN A 35 -4.45 14.75 6.11
N PHE A 36 -3.77 13.87 5.38
CA PHE A 36 -4.40 13.04 4.37
C PHE A 36 -4.38 11.59 4.79
N MET A 37 -5.47 10.90 4.45
CA MET A 37 -5.63 9.47 4.67
C MET A 37 -6.13 8.82 3.38
N SER A 38 -5.62 7.63 3.09
CA SER A 38 -6.14 6.79 2.02
C SER A 38 -6.35 5.36 2.52
N ASP A 39 -7.45 4.76 2.11
CA ASP A 39 -7.74 3.33 2.18
C ASP A 39 -8.71 2.96 1.03
N SER A 40 -9.37 1.80 1.08
CA SER A 40 -10.35 1.37 0.06
C SER A 40 -11.67 2.13 0.08
N THR A 41 -11.88 3.03 1.04
CA THR A 41 -13.13 3.80 1.23
C THR A 41 -12.91 5.30 1.17
N VAL A 42 -11.71 5.75 1.58
CA VAL A 42 -11.28 7.13 1.59
C VAL A 42 -10.17 7.29 0.55
N LEU A 43 -10.37 8.22 -0.38
CA LEU A 43 -9.48 8.52 -1.51
C LEU A 43 -9.38 7.41 -2.57
N ASP A 44 -9.11 6.17 -2.17
CA ASP A 44 -9.00 4.95 -3.00
C ASP A 44 -8.24 5.14 -4.33
N VAL A 45 -6.91 5.22 -4.24
CA VAL A 45 -6.04 5.64 -5.35
C VAL A 45 -4.77 4.80 -5.46
N ALA A 46 -4.29 4.63 -6.68
CA ALA A 46 -3.01 4.00 -7.02
C ALA A 46 -2.92 2.54 -6.56
N PHE A 47 -3.98 1.76 -6.84
CA PHE A 47 -4.03 0.32 -6.56
C PHE A 47 -3.84 -0.06 -5.08
N PRO A 48 -4.59 0.54 -4.14
CA PRO A 48 -4.39 0.27 -2.73
C PRO A 48 -4.78 -1.18 -2.38
N ASP A 49 -4.31 -1.62 -1.23
CA ASP A 49 -4.78 -2.84 -0.57
C ASP A 49 -5.89 -2.48 0.42
N ALA A 50 -7.01 -3.20 0.39
CA ALA A 50 -8.18 -2.96 1.23
C ALA A 50 -7.98 -3.34 2.72
N ASN A 51 -6.88 -4.02 3.05
CA ASN A 51 -6.50 -4.33 4.43
C ASN A 51 -5.37 -3.43 4.95
N ALA A 52 -5.17 -2.27 4.32
CA ALA A 52 -4.17 -1.30 4.71
C ALA A 52 -4.74 0.12 4.74
N THR A 53 -4.19 0.93 5.65
CA THR A 53 -4.49 2.36 5.75
C THR A 53 -3.20 3.16 5.67
N TYR A 54 -3.26 4.29 4.96
CA TYR A 54 -2.13 5.14 4.65
C TYR A 54 -2.38 6.54 5.21
N TRP A 55 -1.48 7.04 6.05
CA TRP A 55 -1.50 8.44 6.51
C TRP A 55 -0.34 9.20 5.92
N VAL A 56 -0.63 10.33 5.29
CA VAL A 56 0.35 11.11 4.54
C VAL A 56 0.64 12.42 5.24
N LEU A 57 1.94 12.68 5.41
CA LEU A 57 2.50 13.95 5.81
C LEU A 57 3.35 14.50 4.67
N PRO A 58 2.83 15.45 3.86
CA PRO A 58 3.65 16.20 2.95
C PRO A 58 4.59 17.13 3.72
N TYR A 59 5.79 17.36 3.20
CA TYR A 59 6.76 18.25 3.83
C TYR A 59 7.59 19.04 2.81
N ALA A 60 8.17 20.14 3.28
CA ALA A 60 9.27 20.83 2.62
C ALA A 60 10.45 20.91 3.60
N LEU A 61 11.59 20.31 3.26
CA LEU A 61 12.78 20.25 4.12
C LEU A 61 14.00 20.80 3.39
N GLY A 62 14.50 21.95 3.86
CA GLY A 62 15.76 22.52 3.39
C GLY A 62 16.97 21.77 3.95
N PRO A 63 18.19 22.08 3.46
CA PRO A 63 19.42 21.49 3.98
C PRO A 63 19.54 21.65 5.50
N GLY A 64 19.66 20.53 6.22
CA GLY A 64 19.78 20.52 7.69
C GLY A 64 18.44 20.51 8.45
N ASP A 65 17.31 20.66 7.76
CA ASP A 65 15.99 20.50 8.37
C ASP A 65 15.71 19.02 8.64
N THR A 66 14.90 18.74 9.66
CA THR A 66 14.52 17.38 10.07
C THR A 66 13.08 17.30 10.56
N ILE A 67 12.47 16.12 10.45
CA ILE A 67 11.19 15.81 11.11
C ILE A 67 11.44 14.68 12.10
N GLU A 68 11.15 14.92 13.37
CA GLU A 68 11.15 13.88 14.41
C GLU A 68 9.72 13.34 14.61
N LEU A 69 9.62 12.02 14.69
CA LEU A 69 8.40 11.29 14.94
C LEU A 69 8.53 10.58 16.27
N SER A 70 7.52 10.66 17.14
CA SER A 70 7.46 9.89 18.39
C SER A 70 6.12 9.19 18.49
N GLY A 71 6.14 7.88 18.69
CA GLY A 71 4.94 7.05 18.62
C GLY A 71 4.91 5.91 19.62
N THR A 72 3.88 5.09 19.48
CA THR A 72 3.77 3.77 20.11
C THR A 72 3.66 2.74 19.00
N TYR A 73 4.25 1.55 19.17
CA TYR A 73 4.09 0.45 18.21
C TYR A 73 2.60 0.05 18.10
N PRO A 74 2.01 0.07 16.90
CA PRO A 74 0.62 -0.31 16.71
C PRO A 74 0.43 -1.82 16.84
N ALA A 75 -0.76 -2.25 17.25
CA ALA A 75 -1.19 -3.65 17.17
C ALA A 75 -1.65 -3.96 15.73
N ALA A 76 -0.73 -4.44 14.91
CA ALA A 76 -0.96 -4.75 13.50
C ALA A 76 0.01 -5.81 13.00
N ARG A 77 -0.23 -6.38 11.81
CA ARG A 77 0.69 -7.33 11.19
C ARG A 77 1.94 -6.68 10.64
N TYR A 78 1.81 -5.45 10.17
CA TYR A 78 2.91 -4.68 9.65
C TYR A 78 2.64 -3.18 9.79
N PHE A 79 3.69 -2.41 10.09
CA PHE A 79 3.69 -0.98 9.81
C PHE A 79 5.03 -0.50 9.28
N SER A 80 5.04 0.62 8.56
CA SER A 80 6.28 1.26 8.12
C SER A 80 6.18 2.76 7.96
N LEU A 81 7.34 3.39 7.97
CA LEU A 81 7.60 4.76 7.54
C LEU A 81 8.24 4.69 6.15
N ASN A 82 7.62 5.33 5.16
CA ASN A 82 8.18 5.42 3.82
C ASN A 82 8.24 6.89 3.39
N THR A 83 9.37 7.32 2.86
CA THR A 83 9.52 8.66 2.25
C THR A 83 9.44 8.58 0.74
N TYR A 84 8.98 9.66 0.11
CA TYR A 84 8.81 9.75 -1.34
C TYR A 84 9.22 11.13 -1.86
N GLY A 85 9.79 11.12 -3.07
CA GLY A 85 10.07 12.34 -3.82
C GLY A 85 8.86 12.83 -4.62
N THR A 86 9.07 13.85 -5.44
CA THR A 86 8.02 14.42 -6.31
C THR A 86 7.63 13.53 -7.49
N ASN A 87 8.42 12.49 -7.77
CA ASN A 87 8.05 11.44 -8.72
C ASN A 87 7.22 10.32 -8.07
N PHE A 88 6.89 10.43 -6.77
CA PHE A 88 6.12 9.46 -5.99
C PHE A 88 6.78 8.07 -5.88
N ASP A 89 8.07 7.97 -6.16
CA ASP A 89 8.86 6.78 -5.89
C ASP A 89 9.33 6.75 -4.44
N THR A 90 9.43 5.55 -3.88
CA THR A 90 10.00 5.35 -2.56
C THR A 90 11.45 5.83 -2.56
N VAL A 91 11.76 6.76 -1.68
CA VAL A 91 13.11 7.24 -1.41
C VAL A 91 13.79 6.31 -0.40
N ASP A 92 13.10 6.03 0.70
CA ASP A 92 13.59 5.18 1.77
C ASP A 92 12.42 4.50 2.52
N THR A 93 12.71 3.43 3.24
CA THR A 93 11.74 2.67 4.02
C THR A 93 12.38 2.23 5.33
N LEU A 94 11.70 2.55 6.43
CA LEU A 94 12.01 2.07 7.76
C LEU A 94 10.77 1.34 8.30
N ARG A 95 10.83 0.00 8.33
CA ARG A 95 9.70 -0.85 8.72
C ARG A 95 9.76 -1.30 10.18
N ASP A 96 8.63 -1.77 10.67
CA ASP A 96 8.36 -2.12 12.06
C ASP A 96 9.50 -2.75 12.85
N ASN A 97 10.05 -3.87 12.41
CA ASN A 97 11.09 -4.62 13.11
C ASN A 97 12.49 -4.01 12.99
N GLN A 98 12.67 -2.98 12.15
CA GLN A 98 13.91 -2.23 12.02
C GLN A 98 13.94 -1.02 12.95
N ILE A 99 12.78 -0.53 13.41
CA ILE A 99 12.70 0.60 14.33
C ILE A 99 13.13 0.11 15.70
N GLY A 100 14.19 0.69 16.24
CA GLY A 100 14.63 0.46 17.61
C GLY A 100 13.62 1.06 18.61
N PRO A 101 13.25 0.36 19.70
CA PRO A 101 12.40 0.93 20.73
C PRO A 101 13.16 1.99 21.56
N ASP A 102 12.41 2.90 22.18
CA ASP A 102 12.96 3.86 23.15
C ASP A 102 13.54 3.13 24.38
N PRO A 103 14.46 3.76 25.14
CA PRO A 103 14.95 3.19 26.40
C PRO A 103 13.80 2.78 27.34
N GLY A 104 13.82 1.53 27.79
CA GLY A 104 12.77 0.97 28.66
C GLY A 104 11.51 0.50 27.92
N SER A 105 11.48 0.58 26.58
CA SER A 105 10.43 0.01 25.74
C SER A 105 10.89 -1.26 24.99
N GLY A 106 9.93 -2.06 24.53
CA GLY A 106 10.16 -3.21 23.65
C GLY A 106 9.47 -3.04 22.29
N ASN A 107 10.04 -3.64 21.25
CA ASN A 107 9.45 -3.68 19.91
C ASN A 107 8.74 -5.03 19.69
N PRO A 108 7.39 -5.07 19.66
CA PRO A 108 6.60 -6.30 19.48
C PRO A 108 6.77 -6.95 18.09
N PHE A 109 7.32 -6.23 17.11
CA PHE A 109 7.59 -6.73 15.77
C PHE A 109 8.93 -7.44 15.63
N ALA A 110 9.84 -7.21 16.59
CA ALA A 110 11.14 -7.87 16.68
C ALA A 110 11.18 -8.94 17.79
N ASP A 111 10.41 -8.77 18.86
CA ASP A 111 10.34 -9.68 20.00
C ASP A 111 8.89 -9.94 20.42
N ALA A 112 8.47 -11.21 20.40
CA ALA A 112 7.12 -11.61 20.81
C ALA A 112 6.81 -11.25 22.27
N ALA A 113 7.82 -11.29 23.17
CA ALA A 113 7.63 -10.99 24.58
C ALA A 113 7.25 -9.51 24.82
N ALA A 114 7.65 -8.63 23.90
CA ALA A 114 7.26 -7.22 23.94
C ALA A 114 5.77 -7.00 23.62
N GLY A 115 5.07 -7.99 23.03
CA GLY A 115 3.64 -7.90 22.71
C GLY A 115 2.76 -7.65 23.93
N SER A 116 3.09 -8.27 25.07
CA SER A 116 2.35 -8.12 26.33
C SER A 116 2.71 -6.87 27.14
N LEU A 117 3.68 -6.07 26.68
CA LEU A 117 4.06 -4.85 27.39
C LEU A 117 2.93 -3.80 27.31
N PRO A 118 2.74 -2.99 28.37
CA PRO A 118 1.81 -1.87 28.33
C PRO A 118 2.25 -0.85 27.28
N SER A 119 1.32 -0.06 26.73
CA SER A 119 1.61 0.92 25.67
C SER A 119 2.71 1.92 26.04
N ALA A 120 2.83 2.28 27.31
CA ALA A 120 3.90 3.16 27.82
C ALA A 120 5.32 2.56 27.68
N GLN A 121 5.43 1.24 27.49
CA GLN A 121 6.69 0.50 27.28
C GLN A 121 6.79 -0.06 25.85
N LYS A 122 6.06 0.54 24.91
CA LYS A 122 6.11 0.21 23.47
C LYS A 122 6.36 1.48 22.64
N ARG A 123 7.22 2.36 23.14
CA ARG A 123 7.53 3.66 22.53
C ARG A 123 8.68 3.55 21.54
N TRP A 124 8.66 4.43 20.54
CA TRP A 124 9.71 4.56 19.54
C TRP A 124 9.80 6.00 19.04
N HIS A 125 10.98 6.38 18.57
CA HIS A 125 11.20 7.60 17.81
C HIS A 125 11.90 7.31 16.48
N ALA A 126 11.67 8.14 15.47
CA ALA A 126 12.37 8.11 14.19
C ALA A 126 12.61 9.54 13.68
N THR A 127 13.60 9.73 12.80
CA THR A 127 13.92 11.05 12.25
C THR A 127 14.03 11.02 10.74
N VAL A 128 13.21 11.81 10.07
CA VAL A 128 13.37 12.12 8.64
C VAL A 128 14.51 13.14 8.49
N VAL A 129 15.55 12.78 7.72
CA VAL A 129 16.77 13.59 7.56
C VAL A 129 17.02 13.93 6.09
N THR A 130 17.55 15.13 5.82
CA THR A 130 17.86 15.59 4.46
C THR A 130 19.22 15.11 3.93
N GLY A 131 20.06 14.54 4.80
CA GLY A 131 21.31 13.87 4.45
C GLY A 131 21.16 12.34 4.38
N PRO A 132 22.29 11.61 4.26
CA PRO A 132 22.29 10.15 4.36
C PRO A 132 21.68 9.69 5.69
N ALA A 133 20.72 8.77 5.61
CA ALA A 133 20.08 8.21 6.78
C ALA A 133 20.92 7.08 7.41
N ASP A 134 20.93 7.04 8.74
CA ASP A 134 21.44 5.92 9.52
C ASP A 134 20.28 5.18 10.19
N HIS A 135 19.88 4.05 9.61
CA HIS A 135 18.77 3.22 10.10
C HIS A 135 19.03 2.66 11.50
N SER A 136 20.28 2.52 11.94
CA SER A 136 20.59 2.09 13.31
C SER A 136 20.22 3.12 14.38
N ARG A 137 19.98 4.37 13.94
CA ARG A 137 19.48 5.49 14.75
C ARG A 137 18.04 5.86 14.40
N ASN A 138 17.29 4.95 13.81
CA ASN A 138 15.93 5.16 13.32
C ASN A 138 15.79 6.38 12.37
N GLN A 139 16.81 6.66 11.57
CA GLN A 139 16.74 7.73 10.58
C GLN A 139 16.21 7.21 9.25
N ILE A 140 15.45 8.04 8.54
CA ILE A 140 14.94 7.76 7.19
C ILE A 140 15.24 8.94 6.27
N GLN A 141 15.67 8.66 5.04
CA GLN A 141 16.11 9.69 4.12
C GLN A 141 14.92 10.44 3.50
N ALA A 142 14.94 11.77 3.56
CA ALA A 142 13.84 12.61 3.10
C ALA A 142 13.71 12.68 1.57
N MET A 143 14.83 12.70 0.86
CA MET A 143 14.89 13.10 -0.55
C MET A 143 15.72 12.13 -1.39
N PRO A 144 15.35 11.88 -2.66
CA PRO A 144 16.16 11.05 -3.53
C PRO A 144 17.52 11.72 -3.77
N THR A 145 18.56 10.90 -3.97
CA THR A 145 19.93 11.36 -4.23
C THR A 145 20.47 10.72 -5.52
N GLY A 146 21.64 11.18 -5.98
CA GLY A 146 22.28 10.64 -7.18
C GLY A 146 21.48 10.95 -8.45
N ALA A 147 21.33 9.95 -9.33
CA ALA A 147 20.67 10.11 -10.63
C ALA A 147 19.19 10.51 -10.54
N ASN A 148 18.55 10.27 -9.39
CA ASN A 148 17.15 10.60 -9.13
C ASN A 148 16.98 11.87 -8.28
N ALA A 149 18.06 12.63 -8.04
CA ALA A 149 18.00 13.84 -7.24
C ALA A 149 17.03 14.86 -7.85
N GLN A 150 16.16 15.42 -7.00
CA GLN A 150 15.21 16.46 -7.38
C GLN A 150 15.68 17.84 -6.92
N SER A 151 15.25 18.89 -7.63
CA SER A 151 15.65 20.28 -7.35
C SER A 151 14.80 20.97 -6.29
N VAL A 152 13.57 20.50 -6.06
CA VAL A 152 12.64 21.08 -5.09
C VAL A 152 12.74 20.35 -3.75
N PRO A 153 12.73 21.04 -2.60
CA PRO A 153 12.89 20.44 -1.27
C PRO A 153 11.61 19.76 -0.74
N VAL A 154 10.72 19.31 -1.62
CA VAL A 154 9.40 18.76 -1.27
C VAL A 154 9.39 17.23 -1.30
N GLY A 155 8.80 16.62 -0.29
CA GLY A 155 8.58 15.18 -0.26
C GLY A 155 7.33 14.80 0.53
N PHE A 156 7.12 13.49 0.64
CA PHE A 156 5.99 12.92 1.36
C PHE A 156 6.50 11.85 2.31
N LEU A 157 5.99 11.85 3.53
CA LEU A 157 6.12 10.75 4.47
C LEU A 157 4.78 10.01 4.54
N ILE A 158 4.78 8.70 4.39
CA ILE A 158 3.59 7.87 4.54
C ILE A 158 3.82 6.87 5.66
N ILE A 159 2.92 6.87 6.65
CA ILE A 159 2.76 5.74 7.56
C ILE A 159 1.80 4.75 6.89
N ARG A 160 2.24 3.50 6.78
CA ARG A 160 1.39 2.39 6.33
C ARG A 160 1.11 1.47 7.49
N VAL A 161 -0.16 1.13 7.73
CA VAL A 161 -0.54 0.08 8.69
C VAL A 161 -1.32 -0.99 7.94
N TYR A 162 -0.85 -2.23 7.98
CA TYR A 162 -1.48 -3.39 7.33
C TYR A 162 -2.02 -4.33 8.40
N VAL A 163 -3.28 -4.74 8.21
CA VAL A 163 -3.98 -5.71 9.06
C VAL A 163 -3.85 -5.34 10.55
N PRO A 164 -4.46 -4.22 11.00
CA PRO A 164 -4.56 -3.95 12.43
C PRO A 164 -5.29 -5.10 13.11
N ASP A 165 -4.93 -5.45 14.34
CA ASP A 165 -5.53 -6.61 15.01
C ASP A 165 -7.04 -6.41 15.22
N ASP A 166 -7.44 -5.19 15.58
CA ASP A 166 -8.84 -4.71 15.57
C ASP A 166 -9.14 -3.98 14.24
N PRO A 167 -10.06 -4.48 13.39
CA PRO A 167 -10.36 -3.83 12.11
C PRO A 167 -11.05 -2.48 12.28
N ALA A 168 -11.66 -2.22 13.44
CA ALA A 168 -12.29 -0.93 13.75
C ALA A 168 -11.27 0.12 14.22
N SER A 169 -10.00 -0.26 14.40
CA SER A 169 -8.91 0.65 14.76
C SER A 169 -7.83 0.66 13.67
N PRO A 170 -8.00 1.45 12.60
CA PRO A 170 -7.05 1.49 11.49
C PRO A 170 -5.60 1.76 11.92
N THR A 171 -5.40 2.56 12.97
CA THR A 171 -4.08 2.89 13.52
C THR A 171 -3.49 1.79 14.41
N GLY A 172 -4.19 0.67 14.61
CA GLY A 172 -3.74 -0.44 15.47
C GLY A 172 -3.83 -0.12 16.96
N GLY A 173 -4.88 0.57 17.41
CA GLY A 173 -5.16 0.81 18.83
C GLY A 173 -4.30 1.89 19.49
N VAL A 174 -3.52 2.65 18.73
CA VAL A 174 -2.67 3.74 19.22
C VAL A 174 -2.90 5.02 18.42
N PRO A 175 -2.60 6.22 18.97
CA PRO A 175 -2.60 7.46 18.20
C PRO A 175 -1.55 7.42 17.08
N LEU A 176 -1.75 8.24 16.05
CA LEU A 176 -0.69 8.53 15.09
C LEU A 176 0.50 9.21 15.79
N PRO A 177 1.73 9.04 15.29
CA PRO A 177 2.91 9.61 15.94
C PRO A 177 2.86 11.13 16.02
N ASP A 178 3.35 11.66 17.14
CA ASP A 178 3.61 13.09 17.29
C ASP A 178 4.70 13.51 16.29
N VAL A 179 4.56 14.73 15.75
CA VAL A 179 5.48 15.27 14.74
C VAL A 179 6.14 16.54 15.27
N THR A 180 7.46 16.60 15.19
CA THR A 180 8.24 17.80 15.50
C THR A 180 9.11 18.19 14.32
N LEU A 181 8.95 19.40 13.82
CA LEU A 181 9.75 19.95 12.73
C LEU A 181 10.90 20.78 13.30
N THR A 182 12.12 20.52 12.85
CA THR A 182 13.24 21.44 13.02
C THR A 182 13.57 22.07 11.67
N SER A 183 13.41 23.39 11.56
CA SER A 183 13.74 24.13 10.34
C SER A 183 14.50 25.42 10.68
N GLY A 184 15.60 25.67 9.98
CA GLY A 184 16.46 26.85 10.24
C GLY A 184 16.97 26.94 11.68
N GLY A 185 17.19 25.78 12.33
CA GLY A 185 17.62 25.67 13.73
C GLY A 185 16.51 25.91 14.77
N ARG A 186 15.26 26.13 14.35
CA ARG A 186 14.11 26.25 15.24
C ARG A 186 13.30 24.96 15.25
N THR A 187 13.04 24.44 16.44
CA THR A 187 12.21 23.25 16.65
C THR A 187 10.79 23.66 17.06
N SER A 188 9.78 23.08 16.42
CA SER A 188 8.37 23.31 16.73
C SER A 188 7.51 22.06 16.54
N PRO A 189 6.60 21.75 17.47
CA PRO A 189 5.64 20.66 17.29
C PRO A 189 4.67 21.00 16.15
N VAL A 190 4.29 19.98 15.38
CA VAL A 190 3.23 20.04 14.36
C VAL A 190 2.07 19.20 14.90
N PRO A 191 0.96 19.81 15.33
CA PRO A 191 -0.13 19.07 15.96
C PRO A 191 -0.77 18.09 14.97
N THR A 192 -1.18 16.89 15.39
CA THR A 192 -1.97 16.00 14.53
C THR A 192 -3.34 16.63 14.22
N CYS A 193 -3.84 16.40 13.01
CA CYS A 193 -5.16 16.91 12.63
C CYS A 193 -6.26 16.33 13.53
N GLY A 194 -7.10 17.21 14.08
CA GLY A 194 -8.14 16.83 15.06
C GLY A 194 -9.41 16.23 14.44
N SER A 195 -9.60 16.40 13.14
CA SER A 195 -10.72 15.81 12.39
C SER A 195 -10.21 14.72 11.45
N ALA A 196 -11.06 13.71 11.22
CA ALA A 196 -10.83 12.75 10.16
C ALA A 196 -10.71 13.46 8.81
N PHE A 197 -9.87 12.92 7.92
CA PHE A 197 -9.70 13.44 6.59
C PHE A 197 -10.99 13.25 5.76
N ASP A 198 -11.48 14.34 5.19
CA ASP A 198 -12.62 14.34 4.26
C ASP A 198 -12.15 14.85 2.88
N PRO A 199 -12.04 13.97 1.87
CA PRO A 199 -11.66 14.36 0.52
C PRO A 199 -12.61 15.40 -0.11
N SER A 200 -13.89 15.42 0.29
CA SER A 200 -14.89 16.32 -0.29
C SER A 200 -14.75 17.77 0.20
N ALA A 201 -14.03 17.99 1.31
CA ALA A 201 -13.81 19.31 1.88
C ALA A 201 -12.77 20.16 1.10
N TYR A 202 -12.11 19.58 0.10
CA TYR A 202 -11.13 20.27 -0.74
C TYR A 202 -11.82 20.71 -2.05
N ASP A 203 -12.54 21.84 -1.99
CA ASP A 203 -13.35 22.40 -3.08
C ASP A 203 -12.51 23.17 -4.14
N ASP A 204 -12.94 23.11 -5.40
CA ASP A 204 -12.09 23.22 -6.60
C ASP A 204 -12.04 24.62 -7.23
N GLY A 205 -11.12 25.47 -6.78
CA GLY A 205 -10.68 26.61 -7.59
C GLY A 205 -10.02 26.16 -8.91
N PRO A 206 -9.97 27.01 -9.96
CA PRO A 206 -9.37 26.67 -11.25
C PRO A 206 -7.93 26.13 -11.20
N LEU A 207 -7.13 26.58 -10.22
CA LEU A 207 -5.77 26.09 -9.99
C LEU A 207 -5.74 24.66 -9.43
N GLY A 208 -6.71 24.29 -8.58
CA GLY A 208 -6.85 22.93 -8.06
C GLY A 208 -7.18 21.93 -9.16
N GLN A 209 -8.05 22.30 -10.10
CA GLN A 209 -8.41 21.46 -11.25
C GLN A 209 -7.22 21.18 -12.18
N VAL A 210 -6.38 22.20 -12.44
CA VAL A 210 -5.17 22.02 -13.26
C VAL A 210 -4.17 21.10 -12.57
N ALA A 211 -3.98 21.25 -11.26
CA ALA A 211 -3.11 20.37 -10.50
C ALA A 211 -3.68 18.94 -10.38
N GLU A 212 -5.01 18.77 -10.30
CA GLU A 212 -5.68 17.46 -10.31
C GLU A 212 -5.41 16.76 -11.63
N ALA A 213 -5.66 17.43 -12.75
CA ALA A 213 -5.40 16.88 -14.06
C ALA A 213 -3.92 16.48 -14.22
N GLY A 214 -2.99 17.28 -13.68
CA GLY A 214 -1.57 16.96 -13.66
C GLY A 214 -1.25 15.70 -12.84
N PHE A 215 -1.82 15.58 -11.63
CA PHE A 215 -1.64 14.40 -10.79
C PHE A 215 -2.24 13.14 -11.43
N ASP A 216 -3.48 13.24 -11.93
CA ASP A 216 -4.16 12.14 -12.61
C ASP A 216 -3.40 11.70 -13.85
N GLN A 217 -2.77 12.62 -14.58
CA GLN A 217 -1.90 12.31 -15.71
C GLN A 217 -0.63 11.58 -15.27
N VAL A 218 -0.01 11.94 -14.15
CA VAL A 218 1.16 11.24 -13.58
C VAL A 218 0.79 9.81 -13.19
N ILE A 219 -0.30 9.64 -12.43
CA ILE A 219 -0.77 8.32 -12.00
C ILE A 219 -1.19 7.47 -13.21
N ALA A 220 -1.90 8.04 -14.18
CA ALA A 220 -2.28 7.33 -15.40
C ALA A 220 -1.06 6.90 -16.22
N GLY A 221 -0.07 7.79 -16.36
CA GLY A 221 1.20 7.50 -17.01
C GLY A 221 1.91 6.33 -16.34
N ALA A 222 2.09 6.40 -15.02
CA ALA A 222 2.69 5.35 -14.21
C ALA A 222 1.95 4.00 -14.32
N ALA A 223 0.62 4.01 -14.17
CA ALA A 223 -0.21 2.81 -14.28
C ALA A 223 -0.19 2.20 -15.69
N SER A 224 -0.18 3.03 -16.74
CA SER A 224 -0.06 2.56 -18.12
C SER A 224 1.30 1.91 -18.41
N GLY A 225 2.37 2.39 -17.77
CA GLY A 225 3.70 1.81 -17.85
C GLY A 225 3.89 0.57 -16.98
N ALA A 226 2.99 0.31 -16.03
CA ALA A 226 3.10 -0.82 -15.11
C ALA A 226 2.80 -2.17 -15.77
N PHE A 227 1.88 -2.23 -16.75
CA PHE A 227 1.48 -3.48 -17.38
C PHE A 227 1.93 -3.57 -18.83
N PRO A 228 2.71 -4.61 -19.21
CA PRO A 228 3.13 -4.76 -20.59
C PRO A 228 1.91 -5.06 -21.49
N GLY A 229 1.68 -4.23 -22.51
CA GLY A 229 0.47 -4.30 -23.35
C GLY A 229 0.33 -5.57 -24.23
N ASN A 230 1.36 -6.42 -24.30
CA ASN A 230 1.38 -7.63 -25.12
C ASN A 230 1.26 -8.93 -24.31
N VAL A 231 0.80 -8.84 -23.05
CA VAL A 231 0.60 -10.00 -22.18
C VAL A 231 -0.83 -10.54 -22.39
N PRO A 232 -1.02 -11.85 -22.63
CA PRO A 232 -2.36 -12.42 -22.70
C PRO A 232 -3.19 -12.12 -21.45
N GLU A 233 -4.49 -11.91 -21.60
CA GLU A 233 -5.36 -11.67 -20.44
C GLU A 233 -5.30 -12.85 -19.46
N ALA A 234 -5.59 -12.58 -18.18
CA ALA A 234 -5.54 -13.58 -17.11
C ALA A 234 -4.19 -14.33 -17.05
N THR A 235 -3.09 -13.66 -17.40
CA THR A 235 -1.72 -14.17 -17.23
C THR A 235 -0.99 -13.27 -16.24
N PHE A 236 -0.45 -13.86 -15.17
CA PHE A 236 0.29 -13.13 -14.16
C PHE A 236 1.73 -12.88 -14.59
N VAL A 237 2.14 -11.62 -14.56
CA VAL A 237 3.51 -11.19 -14.89
C VAL A 237 4.05 -10.24 -13.84
N ASN A 238 5.37 -10.09 -13.79
CA ASN A 238 5.96 -8.96 -13.09
C ASN A 238 5.51 -7.66 -13.79
N PRO A 239 5.03 -6.64 -13.05
CA PRO A 239 4.85 -5.31 -13.60
C PRO A 239 6.16 -4.80 -14.22
N ALA A 240 6.07 -4.10 -15.35
CA ALA A 240 7.23 -3.48 -15.98
C ALA A 240 7.80 -2.34 -15.14
N SER A 241 6.96 -1.70 -14.32
CA SER A 241 7.35 -0.71 -13.31
C SER A 241 6.28 -0.58 -12.24
N THR A 242 6.67 -0.21 -11.03
CA THR A 242 5.76 0.29 -9.97
C THR A 242 6.03 1.75 -9.64
N SER A 243 6.89 2.41 -10.43
CA SER A 243 7.29 3.80 -10.22
C SER A 243 6.10 4.74 -10.41
N GLY A 244 6.03 5.80 -9.62
CA GLY A 244 4.98 6.81 -9.70
C GLY A 244 3.68 6.48 -8.97
N LEU A 245 3.59 5.34 -8.28
CA LEU A 245 2.36 4.85 -7.64
C LEU A 245 2.47 4.75 -6.12
N PHE A 246 3.41 5.48 -5.50
CA PHE A 246 3.76 5.33 -4.08
C PHE A 246 3.92 3.84 -3.70
N PRO A 247 4.89 3.11 -4.28
CA PRO A 247 5.08 1.71 -3.92
C PRO A 247 5.46 1.57 -2.44
N ASN A 248 5.08 0.45 -1.80
CA ASN A 248 5.68 0.08 -0.52
C ASN A 248 7.05 -0.56 -0.81
N GLY A 249 8.12 -0.15 -0.11
CA GLY A 249 9.45 -0.72 -0.27
C GLY A 249 9.48 -2.24 -0.09
N ASP A 250 8.62 -2.78 0.78
CA ASP A 250 8.59 -4.18 1.18
C ASP A 250 7.60 -5.08 0.42
N ASN A 251 6.66 -4.49 -0.33
CA ASN A 251 5.72 -5.25 -1.16
C ASN A 251 6.27 -5.45 -2.57
N LYS A 252 6.03 -6.64 -3.12
CA LYS A 252 6.22 -6.93 -4.55
C LYS A 252 4.99 -7.64 -5.10
N TYR A 253 4.81 -7.51 -6.42
CA TYR A 253 3.54 -7.73 -7.11
C TYR A 253 3.75 -8.62 -8.34
N VAL A 254 2.87 -9.58 -8.56
CA VAL A 254 2.57 -10.07 -9.91
C VAL A 254 1.14 -9.68 -10.24
N GLY A 255 0.89 -9.32 -11.49
CA GLY A 255 -0.44 -8.87 -11.89
C GLY A 255 -0.89 -9.43 -13.22
N ALA A 256 -2.21 -9.54 -13.38
CA ALA A 256 -2.88 -10.02 -14.58
C ALA A 256 -3.95 -9.02 -15.02
N GLY A 257 -3.85 -8.56 -16.27
CA GLY A 257 -4.90 -7.74 -16.89
C GLY A 257 -6.14 -8.58 -17.20
N LEU A 258 -7.31 -7.99 -16.95
CA LEU A 258 -8.61 -8.63 -17.12
C LEU A 258 -9.55 -7.71 -17.91
N THR A 259 -10.36 -8.27 -18.82
CA THR A 259 -11.49 -7.57 -19.46
C THR A 259 -12.81 -8.27 -19.16
N TYR A 260 -13.84 -7.48 -18.92
CA TYR A 260 -15.20 -7.95 -18.66
C TYR A 260 -15.86 -8.43 -19.94
N GLN A 261 -16.56 -9.57 -19.85
CA GLN A 261 -17.55 -10.01 -20.84
C GLN A 261 -18.71 -10.66 -20.08
N PRO A 262 -19.99 -10.42 -20.45
CA PRO A 262 -21.13 -11.07 -19.81
C PRO A 262 -21.01 -12.60 -19.84
N GLY A 263 -21.33 -13.28 -18.74
CA GLY A 263 -21.25 -14.75 -18.63
C GLY A 263 -19.84 -15.31 -18.49
N ARG A 264 -18.80 -14.46 -18.46
CA ARG A 264 -17.40 -14.85 -18.38
C ARG A 264 -16.86 -14.59 -16.97
N ILE A 265 -16.22 -15.59 -16.38
CA ILE A 265 -15.58 -15.50 -15.06
C ILE A 265 -14.07 -15.78 -15.17
N VAL A 266 -13.29 -15.27 -14.22
CA VAL A 266 -11.87 -15.63 -14.07
C VAL A 266 -11.76 -16.62 -12.93
N VAL A 267 -11.04 -17.72 -13.15
CA VAL A 267 -10.63 -18.64 -12.09
C VAL A 267 -9.13 -18.49 -11.88
N VAL A 268 -8.70 -18.43 -10.62
CA VAL A 268 -7.29 -18.38 -10.25
C VAL A 268 -6.99 -19.46 -9.20
N GLN A 269 -5.94 -20.24 -9.40
CA GLN A 269 -5.45 -21.22 -8.42
C GLN A 269 -3.95 -21.08 -8.19
N GLY A 270 -3.53 -21.45 -6.99
CA GLY A 270 -2.13 -21.50 -6.58
C GLY A 270 -2.02 -21.94 -5.13
N ARG A 271 -0.79 -22.14 -4.66
CA ARG A 271 -0.53 -22.46 -3.26
C ARG A 271 -0.45 -21.20 -2.42
N ALA A 272 -1.16 -21.16 -1.28
CA ALA A 272 -1.05 -20.08 -0.32
C ALA A 272 0.29 -20.19 0.44
N PRO A 273 1.11 -19.12 0.49
CA PRO A 273 2.24 -19.11 1.41
C PRO A 273 1.75 -18.97 2.85
N THR A 274 2.46 -19.60 3.78
CA THR A 274 2.13 -19.49 5.21
C THR A 274 2.49 -18.11 5.76
N PHE A 275 1.73 -17.64 6.73
CA PHE A 275 1.83 -16.30 7.31
C PHE A 275 1.56 -16.33 8.83
N PRO A 276 2.01 -15.31 9.59
CA PRO A 276 1.64 -15.16 10.99
C PRO A 276 0.24 -14.58 11.09
N ASP A 277 -0.75 -15.38 11.48
CA ASP A 277 -2.13 -14.90 11.59
C ASP A 277 -2.37 -14.09 12.88
N THR A 278 -2.03 -12.81 12.82
CA THR A 278 -2.26 -11.85 13.91
C THR A 278 -3.74 -11.65 14.25
N ARG A 279 -4.67 -11.88 13.31
CA ARG A 279 -6.11 -11.82 13.59
C ARG A 279 -6.57 -12.96 14.48
N ALA A 280 -5.85 -14.09 14.42
CA ALA A 280 -6.00 -15.22 15.32
C ALA A 280 -5.04 -15.14 16.54
N GLY A 281 -4.38 -14.01 16.77
CA GLY A 281 -3.49 -13.78 17.92
C GLY A 281 -2.08 -14.37 17.80
N GLN A 282 -1.65 -14.83 16.62
CA GLN A 282 -0.26 -15.22 16.42
C GLN A 282 0.64 -13.97 16.40
N PRO A 283 1.82 -14.00 17.05
CA PRO A 283 2.76 -12.89 16.93
C PRO A 283 3.32 -12.80 15.51
N VAL A 284 3.61 -11.59 15.05
CA VAL A 284 4.25 -11.34 13.74
C VAL A 284 5.63 -11.98 13.59
N THR A 285 6.27 -12.31 14.71
CA THR A 285 7.55 -13.01 14.84
C THR A 285 7.42 -14.52 14.85
N ALA A 286 6.22 -15.08 14.62
CA ALA A 286 6.01 -16.52 14.56
C ALA A 286 7.00 -17.18 13.57
N PRO A 287 7.79 -18.19 14.00
CA PRO A 287 8.81 -18.79 13.16
C PRO A 287 8.20 -19.64 12.04
N GLY A 288 8.99 -19.89 10.99
CA GLY A 288 8.60 -20.81 9.91
C GLY A 288 7.50 -20.30 8.99
N ARG A 289 7.19 -18.99 9.04
CA ARG A 289 6.27 -18.35 8.10
C ARG A 289 6.99 -17.97 6.81
N GLN A 290 6.31 -18.13 5.69
CA GLN A 290 6.87 -17.90 4.37
C GLN A 290 6.85 -16.42 3.99
N VAL A 291 5.81 -15.69 4.38
CA VAL A 291 5.67 -14.24 4.18
C VAL A 291 5.10 -13.58 5.44
N ARG A 292 5.30 -12.26 5.60
CA ARG A 292 4.62 -11.49 6.65
C ARG A 292 3.15 -11.29 6.34
N TYR A 293 2.84 -11.07 5.06
CA TYR A 293 1.49 -10.82 4.57
C TYR A 293 1.41 -11.15 3.08
N TRP A 294 0.22 -11.57 2.64
CA TRP A 294 -0.10 -11.60 1.22
C TRP A 294 -1.58 -11.31 0.95
N SER A 295 -1.89 -10.88 -0.27
CA SER A 295 -3.27 -10.62 -0.71
C SER A 295 -3.46 -10.79 -2.20
N MET A 296 -4.69 -11.14 -2.58
CA MET A 296 -5.20 -11.03 -3.95
C MET A 296 -6.18 -9.86 -4.00
N CYS A 297 -5.89 -8.83 -4.79
CA CYS A 297 -6.83 -7.71 -4.97
C CYS A 297 -7.19 -7.51 -6.44
N GLN A 298 -8.45 -7.14 -6.66
CA GLN A 298 -8.93 -6.61 -7.92
C GLN A 298 -9.02 -5.09 -7.83
N ASN A 299 -8.44 -4.42 -8.82
CA ASN A 299 -8.49 -2.98 -8.96
C ASN A 299 -9.05 -2.58 -10.32
N ASP A 300 -9.69 -1.43 -10.38
CA ASP A 300 -10.18 -0.85 -11.62
C ASP A 300 -9.00 -0.31 -12.44
N GLN A 301 -8.96 -0.63 -13.74
CA GLN A 301 -7.91 -0.13 -14.62
C GLN A 301 -8.31 1.19 -15.27
N VAL A 302 -8.77 2.13 -14.46
CA VAL A 302 -9.12 3.52 -14.83
C VAL A 302 -8.78 4.44 -13.67
N THR A 303 -8.22 5.62 -13.96
CA THR A 303 -7.91 6.65 -12.96
C THR A 303 -9.11 6.90 -12.03
N PRO A 304 -8.91 6.95 -10.69
CA PRO A 304 -7.64 6.95 -9.96
C PRO A 304 -7.08 5.56 -9.58
N TYR A 305 -7.53 4.50 -10.25
CA TYR A 305 -7.18 3.09 -10.04
C TYR A 305 -7.63 2.54 -8.66
N PRO A 306 -8.92 2.67 -8.32
CA PRO A 306 -9.44 2.22 -7.03
C PRO A 306 -9.39 0.70 -6.87
N VAL A 307 -9.36 0.24 -5.62
CA VAL A 307 -9.54 -1.18 -5.29
C VAL A 307 -11.03 -1.51 -5.22
N VAL A 308 -11.42 -2.58 -5.90
CA VAL A 308 -12.80 -3.09 -5.81
C VAL A 308 -12.93 -3.99 -4.59
N ALA A 309 -12.01 -4.94 -4.45
CA ALA A 309 -11.96 -5.85 -3.33
C ALA A 309 -10.58 -6.51 -3.21
N CYS A 310 -10.23 -6.89 -1.99
CA CYS A 310 -9.12 -7.78 -1.70
C CYS A 310 -9.60 -8.98 -0.90
N ALA A 311 -8.90 -10.09 -1.07
CA ALA A 311 -8.84 -11.16 -0.09
C ALA A 311 -7.39 -11.23 0.42
N ALA A 312 -7.18 -10.82 1.67
CA ALA A 312 -5.93 -11.06 2.38
C ALA A 312 -5.76 -12.55 2.71
N ASP A 313 -4.55 -12.91 3.13
CA ASP A 313 -4.17 -14.25 3.57
C ASP A 313 -5.16 -14.91 4.55
N PHE A 314 -5.61 -14.19 5.59
CA PHE A 314 -6.55 -14.64 6.62
C PHE A 314 -8.01 -14.62 6.17
N GLN A 315 -8.31 -13.99 5.03
CA GLN A 315 -9.63 -13.94 4.41
C GLN A 315 -9.76 -14.99 3.30
N THR A 316 -8.63 -15.46 2.77
CA THR A 316 -8.60 -16.39 1.65
C THR A 316 -8.87 -17.80 2.13
N ARG A 317 -9.88 -18.42 1.53
CA ARG A 317 -10.20 -19.83 1.74
C ARG A 317 -9.19 -20.71 1.01
N THR A 318 -8.81 -21.82 1.63
CA THR A 318 -7.93 -22.82 1.06
C THR A 318 -8.51 -24.22 1.23
N ASP A 319 -8.10 -25.15 0.37
CA ASP A 319 -8.35 -26.58 0.56
C ASP A 319 -7.45 -27.18 1.65
N GLY A 320 -7.58 -28.50 1.86
CA GLY A 320 -6.78 -29.24 2.85
C GLY A 320 -5.29 -29.33 2.53
N ASP A 321 -4.88 -29.05 1.29
CA ASP A 321 -3.49 -29.05 0.83
C ASP A 321 -2.86 -27.64 0.88
N GLY A 322 -3.66 -26.63 1.22
CA GLY A 322 -3.26 -25.23 1.30
C GLY A 322 -3.26 -24.52 -0.06
N ASN A 323 -4.02 -25.00 -1.04
CA ASN A 323 -4.23 -24.29 -2.29
C ASN A 323 -5.43 -23.36 -2.17
N TYR A 324 -5.31 -22.16 -2.72
CA TYR A 324 -6.44 -21.25 -2.86
C TYR A 324 -7.12 -21.44 -4.22
N THR A 325 -8.42 -21.16 -4.25
CA THR A 325 -9.16 -20.95 -5.50
C THR A 325 -9.90 -19.63 -5.40
N TYR A 326 -9.63 -18.71 -6.33
CA TYR A 326 -10.40 -17.48 -6.50
C TYR A 326 -11.33 -17.58 -7.71
N VAL A 327 -12.52 -17.00 -7.58
CA VAL A 327 -13.42 -16.73 -8.69
C VAL A 327 -13.67 -15.22 -8.75
N VAL A 328 -13.30 -14.60 -9.86
CA VAL A 328 -13.60 -13.18 -10.14
C VAL A 328 -14.75 -13.10 -11.13
N ALA A 329 -15.88 -12.55 -10.70
CA ALA A 329 -17.11 -12.54 -11.48
C ALA A 329 -17.99 -11.32 -11.18
N ALA A 330 -18.76 -10.89 -12.17
CA ALA A 330 -19.84 -9.94 -11.94
C ALA A 330 -20.97 -10.62 -11.15
N PRO A 331 -21.79 -9.86 -10.37
CA PRO A 331 -22.76 -10.46 -9.44
C PRO A 331 -23.70 -11.48 -10.08
N GLN A 332 -24.17 -11.23 -11.31
CA GLN A 332 -25.05 -12.13 -12.06
C GLN A 332 -24.37 -13.39 -12.60
N ASP A 333 -23.03 -13.39 -12.69
CA ASP A 333 -22.23 -14.46 -13.30
C ASP A 333 -21.55 -15.35 -12.25
N VAL A 334 -21.64 -15.01 -10.95
CA VAL A 334 -21.10 -15.80 -9.84
C VAL A 334 -21.73 -17.20 -9.85
N PRO A 335 -20.95 -18.28 -10.06
CA PRO A 335 -21.48 -19.64 -9.99
C PRO A 335 -22.02 -19.93 -8.58
N ALA A 336 -23.21 -20.52 -8.48
CA ALA A 336 -23.80 -21.03 -7.24
C ALA A 336 -22.87 -22.04 -6.56
N ARG A 337 -22.18 -22.89 -7.33
CA ARG A 337 -21.14 -23.78 -6.80
C ARG A 337 -19.99 -22.99 -6.15
N ALA A 338 -19.49 -21.94 -6.80
CA ALA A 338 -18.42 -21.10 -6.23
C ALA A 338 -18.88 -20.40 -4.94
N ALA A 339 -20.11 -19.88 -4.92
CA ALA A 339 -20.66 -19.17 -3.77
C ALA A 339 -20.87 -20.08 -2.54
N SER A 340 -21.18 -21.36 -2.77
CA SER A 340 -21.45 -22.34 -1.70
C SER A 340 -20.22 -23.15 -1.26
N ASP A 341 -19.14 -23.14 -2.04
CA ASP A 341 -17.93 -23.90 -1.74
C ASP A 341 -17.08 -23.21 -0.64
N PRO A 342 -16.80 -23.89 0.50
CA PRO A 342 -16.02 -23.32 1.58
C PRO A 342 -14.52 -23.21 1.27
N THR A 343 -14.05 -23.70 0.12
CA THR A 343 -12.66 -23.59 -0.34
C THR A 343 -12.46 -22.52 -1.42
N VAL A 344 -13.55 -21.94 -1.92
CA VAL A 344 -13.51 -20.90 -2.96
C VAL A 344 -13.71 -19.52 -2.36
N THR A 345 -12.85 -18.58 -2.76
CA THR A 345 -12.98 -17.16 -2.41
C THR A 345 -13.48 -16.38 -3.63
N VAL A 346 -14.70 -15.83 -3.55
CA VAL A 346 -15.24 -14.98 -4.62
C VAL A 346 -14.74 -13.55 -4.43
N ILE A 347 -14.09 -13.00 -5.47
CA ILE A 347 -13.72 -11.58 -5.54
C ILE A 347 -14.71 -10.93 -6.53
N PRO A 348 -15.48 -9.90 -6.12
CA PRO A 348 -16.43 -9.26 -7.02
C PRO A 348 -15.69 -8.54 -8.16
N TRP A 349 -16.30 -8.52 -9.34
CA TRP A 349 -15.85 -7.67 -10.46
C TRP A 349 -16.08 -6.17 -10.20
N GLY A 350 -17.00 -5.82 -9.30
CA GLY A 350 -17.45 -4.44 -9.13
C GLY A 350 -18.27 -3.95 -10.33
N SER A 351 -18.19 -2.66 -10.65
CA SER A 351 -18.91 -2.09 -11.79
C SER A 351 -18.42 -2.69 -13.10
N THR A 352 -19.36 -3.13 -13.94
CA THR A 352 -19.11 -3.64 -15.30
C THR A 352 -18.93 -2.53 -16.33
N ASP A 353 -19.26 -1.28 -15.98
CA ASP A 353 -18.99 -0.11 -16.84
C ASP A 353 -17.47 0.10 -17.01
N VAL A 354 -16.70 -0.29 -15.99
CA VAL A 354 -15.24 -0.38 -16.07
C VAL A 354 -14.88 -1.78 -16.56
N ALA A 355 -14.77 -1.92 -17.88
CA ALA A 355 -14.51 -3.20 -18.50
C ALA A 355 -13.12 -3.76 -18.20
N LYS A 356 -12.09 -2.90 -18.05
CA LYS A 356 -10.72 -3.34 -17.78
C LYS A 356 -10.41 -3.31 -16.29
N LYS A 357 -9.94 -4.42 -15.76
CA LYS A 357 -9.50 -4.58 -14.38
C LYS A 357 -8.08 -5.12 -14.34
N VAL A 358 -7.47 -5.07 -13.17
CA VAL A 358 -6.24 -5.80 -12.91
C VAL A 358 -6.39 -6.59 -11.61
N LEU A 359 -5.91 -7.85 -11.64
CA LEU A 359 -5.71 -8.65 -10.45
C LEU A 359 -4.25 -8.57 -10.02
N PHE A 360 -4.00 -8.42 -8.72
CA PHE A 360 -2.67 -8.37 -8.15
C PHE A 360 -2.53 -9.39 -7.03
N LEU A 361 -1.52 -10.25 -7.13
CA LEU A 361 -0.99 -10.99 -5.99
C LEU A 361 0.16 -10.18 -5.38
N ARG A 362 0.04 -9.85 -4.10
CA ARG A 362 1.04 -9.10 -3.33
C ARG A 362 1.70 -10.03 -2.32
N TYR A 363 3.03 -10.10 -2.29
CA TYR A 363 3.78 -10.70 -1.18
C TYR A 363 4.56 -9.63 -0.43
N MET A 364 4.56 -9.74 0.89
CA MET A 364 5.28 -8.85 1.80
C MET A 364 6.27 -9.65 2.63
N LEU A 365 7.54 -9.19 2.64
CA LEU A 365 8.60 -9.73 3.50
C LEU A 365 8.69 -11.27 3.48
N PRO A 366 9.06 -11.88 2.34
CA PRO A 366 9.32 -13.32 2.29
C PRO A 366 10.49 -13.69 3.21
N SER A 367 10.42 -14.87 3.85
CA SER A 367 11.55 -15.41 4.58
C SER A 367 12.66 -15.87 3.63
N ASP A 368 13.91 -15.91 4.10
CA ASP A 368 15.06 -16.31 3.28
C ASP A 368 14.88 -17.69 2.64
N ALA A 369 14.30 -18.64 3.38
CA ALA A 369 14.03 -19.99 2.88
C ALA A 369 12.96 -20.01 1.77
N PHE A 370 11.99 -19.08 1.82
CA PHE A 370 10.94 -18.96 0.82
C PHE A 370 11.33 -18.04 -0.35
N TYR A 371 12.30 -17.15 -0.14
CA TYR A 371 12.68 -16.09 -1.09
C TYR A 371 12.82 -16.59 -2.54
N PRO A 372 13.46 -17.73 -2.86
CA PRO A 372 13.60 -18.19 -4.25
C PRO A 372 12.27 -18.43 -4.99
N GLN A 373 11.18 -18.69 -4.26
CA GLN A 373 9.84 -18.92 -4.82
C GLN A 373 8.91 -17.70 -4.66
N SER A 374 9.44 -16.58 -4.17
CA SER A 374 8.68 -15.36 -3.93
C SER A 374 8.58 -14.45 -5.16
N VAL A 375 7.63 -13.52 -5.13
CA VAL A 375 7.53 -12.43 -6.10
C VAL A 375 8.76 -11.51 -6.06
N GLN A 376 9.36 -11.33 -4.88
CA GLN A 376 10.58 -10.53 -4.71
C GLN A 376 11.72 -11.09 -5.55
N ALA A 377 11.95 -12.42 -5.50
CA ALA A 377 12.99 -13.04 -6.29
C ALA A 377 12.74 -12.94 -7.80
N SER A 378 11.49 -13.11 -8.25
CA SER A 378 11.18 -12.98 -9.69
C SER A 378 11.49 -11.58 -10.20
N GLN A 379 11.13 -10.55 -9.44
CA GLN A 379 11.42 -9.16 -9.80
C GLN A 379 12.91 -8.81 -9.69
N SER A 380 13.58 -9.15 -8.58
CA SER A 380 15.01 -8.86 -8.39
C SER A 380 15.88 -9.52 -9.45
N ASN A 381 15.54 -10.74 -9.86
CA ASN A 381 16.28 -11.47 -10.89
C ASN A 381 15.80 -11.18 -12.31
N HIS A 382 14.75 -10.36 -12.48
CA HIS A 382 14.14 -10.07 -13.78
C HIS A 382 13.71 -11.33 -14.54
N THR A 383 13.19 -12.33 -13.82
CA THR A 383 12.76 -13.63 -14.37
C THR A 383 11.25 -13.72 -14.48
N ASP A 384 10.77 -14.57 -15.39
CA ASP A 384 9.35 -14.87 -15.52
C ASP A 384 8.82 -15.56 -14.24
N PRO A 385 7.86 -14.95 -13.50
CA PRO A 385 7.31 -15.53 -12.28
C PRO A 385 6.68 -16.92 -12.50
N ALA A 386 6.19 -17.22 -13.70
CA ALA A 386 5.65 -18.54 -14.04
C ALA A 386 6.70 -19.67 -13.92
N THR A 387 7.98 -19.31 -14.08
CA THR A 387 9.10 -20.26 -14.01
C THR A 387 9.77 -20.31 -12.65
N THR A 388 9.64 -19.26 -11.83
CA THR A 388 10.38 -19.13 -10.56
C THR A 388 9.54 -19.35 -9.31
N MET A 389 8.26 -18.96 -9.31
CA MET A 389 7.42 -19.08 -8.12
C MET A 389 6.95 -20.52 -7.85
N GLY A 390 7.10 -21.43 -8.82
CA GLY A 390 6.70 -22.84 -8.69
C GLY A 390 5.20 -22.98 -8.34
N PRO A 391 4.82 -23.76 -7.31
CA PRO A 391 3.41 -23.94 -6.94
C PRO A 391 2.75 -22.67 -6.41
N TYR A 392 3.52 -21.62 -6.08
CA TYR A 392 3.01 -20.33 -5.60
C TYR A 392 2.66 -19.37 -6.74
N TYR A 393 3.00 -19.71 -7.99
CA TYR A 393 2.57 -18.93 -9.14
C TYR A 393 1.05 -19.03 -9.32
N PRO A 394 0.32 -17.90 -9.45
CA PRO A 394 -1.11 -17.93 -9.73
C PRO A 394 -1.36 -18.37 -11.18
N ARG A 395 -1.92 -19.56 -11.34
CA ARG A 395 -2.48 -20.00 -12.62
C ARG A 395 -3.88 -19.45 -12.77
N SER A 396 -4.19 -18.84 -13.90
CA SER A 396 -5.51 -18.30 -14.16
C SER A 396 -5.99 -18.53 -15.59
N ALA A 397 -7.30 -18.60 -15.74
CA ALA A 397 -7.97 -18.71 -17.03
C ALA A 397 -9.37 -18.08 -16.97
N TYR A 398 -9.87 -17.71 -18.14
CA TYR A 398 -11.29 -17.41 -18.31
C TYR A 398 -12.07 -18.69 -18.62
N CYS A 399 -13.26 -18.79 -18.06
CA CYS A 399 -14.27 -19.77 -18.46
C CYS A 399 -15.67 -19.16 -18.32
N ASP A 400 -16.70 -19.87 -18.76
CA ASP A 400 -18.09 -19.48 -18.51
C ASP A 400 -18.60 -20.07 -17.18
N THR A 401 -19.68 -19.48 -16.66
CA THR A 401 -20.33 -19.93 -15.42
C THR A 401 -20.72 -21.41 -15.48
N ALA A 402 -21.24 -21.89 -16.61
CA ALA A 402 -21.69 -23.27 -16.78
C ALA A 402 -20.53 -24.30 -16.68
N THR A 403 -19.37 -23.95 -17.21
CA THR A 403 -18.14 -24.75 -17.13
C THR A 403 -17.75 -24.93 -15.67
N PHE A 404 -17.72 -23.85 -14.89
CA PHE A 404 -17.40 -23.94 -13.46
C PHE A 404 -18.47 -24.71 -12.67
N GLU A 405 -19.76 -24.51 -12.95
CA GLU A 405 -20.83 -25.29 -12.30
C GLU A 405 -20.61 -26.80 -12.48
N SER A 406 -20.34 -27.22 -13.72
CA SER A 406 -20.19 -28.64 -14.06
C SER A 406 -18.92 -29.27 -13.46
N GLY A 407 -17.76 -28.59 -13.54
CA GLY A 407 -16.46 -29.20 -13.25
C GLY A 407 -15.60 -28.48 -12.21
N GLY A 408 -16.05 -27.36 -11.66
CA GLY A 408 -15.28 -26.53 -10.74
C GLY A 408 -14.07 -25.89 -11.42
N ALA A 409 -13.10 -25.45 -10.63
CA ALA A 409 -11.90 -24.78 -11.13
C ALA A 409 -11.08 -25.61 -12.13
N ALA A 410 -11.03 -26.94 -11.94
CA ALA A 410 -10.30 -27.85 -12.81
C ALA A 410 -10.87 -27.97 -14.24
N ALA A 411 -12.14 -27.59 -14.46
CA ALA A 411 -12.69 -27.51 -15.81
C ALA A 411 -12.31 -26.20 -16.53
N CYS A 412 -11.85 -25.18 -15.79
CA CYS A 412 -11.44 -23.90 -16.33
C CYS A 412 -9.92 -23.79 -16.59
N LEU A 413 -9.11 -24.51 -15.82
CA LEU A 413 -7.63 -24.45 -15.78
C LEU A 413 -6.97 -25.69 -16.37
#